data_AF-T1A4S0-F1
#
_entry.id   AF-T1A4S0-F1
#
_cell.length_a   1.000
_cell.length_b   1.000
_cell.length_c   1.000
_cell.angle_alpha   90.00
_cell.angle_beta   90.00
_cell.angle_gamma   90.00
#
_symmetry.space_group_name_H-M   'P 1'
#
loop_
_entity.id
_entity.type
_entity.pdbx_description
1 polymer ?
#
loop_
_entity_poly.entity_id
_entity_poly.type
_entity_poly.pdbx_seq_one_letter_code
_entity_poly.pdbx_strand_id
1 'polypeptide(L)'
;FRHPEYAEIRDDRTPLEEIAREKEIAFVQLDGNIGVIANGAGLTMATLDVLSEFGGRPGVFLDLGGTDDPKKVTEAFLLMAQAKPRAVFLNIFGGVTRCDTVA
;
A
#
# COMPACT_ATOMS: atom_id res chain seq x y z
N PHE A 1 -21.18 -5.30 2.86
CA PHE A 1 -21.67 -6.26 1.84
C PHE A 1 -23.15 -6.61 1.99
N ARG A 2 -23.71 -6.72 3.22
CA ARG A 2 -25.12 -7.12 3.45
C ARG A 2 -26.14 -5.97 3.41
N HIS A 3 -25.70 -4.76 3.05
CA HIS A 3 -26.51 -3.56 2.94
C HIS A 3 -26.25 -2.94 1.56
N PRO A 4 -26.93 -3.44 0.50
CA PRO A 4 -26.73 -2.94 -0.86
C PRO A 4 -27.05 -1.45 -1.00
N GLU A 5 -27.93 -0.91 -0.16
CA GLU A 5 -28.30 0.51 -0.11
C GLU A 5 -27.12 1.45 0.16
N TYR A 6 -26.04 0.95 0.76
CA TYR A 6 -24.82 1.72 1.04
C TYR A 6 -23.66 1.40 0.09
N ALA A 7 -23.85 0.47 -0.85
CA ALA A 7 -22.78 0.06 -1.75
C ALA A 7 -22.37 1.17 -2.74
N GLU A 8 -23.31 2.04 -3.10
CA GLU A 8 -23.11 3.14 -4.05
C GLU A 8 -22.76 4.48 -3.39
N ILE A 9 -22.59 4.53 -2.06
CA ILE A 9 -22.09 5.74 -1.41
C ILE A 9 -20.63 5.93 -1.83
N ARG A 10 -20.41 6.91 -2.70
CA ARG A 10 -19.08 7.39 -3.07
C ARG A 10 -18.44 8.10 -1.88
N ASP A 11 -17.20 7.73 -1.58
CA ASP A 11 -16.33 8.41 -0.63
C ASP A 11 -15.31 9.30 -1.35
N ASP A 12 -14.58 10.09 -0.58
CA ASP A 12 -13.60 11.07 -1.08
C ASP A 12 -12.26 10.43 -1.51
N ARG A 13 -12.30 9.21 -2.08
CA ARG A 13 -11.08 8.52 -2.53
C ARG A 13 -10.40 9.24 -3.68
N THR A 14 -9.09 9.17 -3.72
CA THR A 14 -8.33 9.62 -4.89
C THR A 14 -8.48 8.62 -6.05
N PRO A 15 -8.21 9.03 -7.31
CA PRO A 15 -8.25 8.11 -8.46
C PRO A 15 -7.34 6.89 -8.29
N LEU A 16 -6.21 7.03 -7.59
CA LEU A 16 -5.30 5.91 -7.32
C LEU A 16 -5.85 4.97 -6.25
N GLU A 17 -6.55 5.50 -5.24
CA GLU A 17 -7.22 4.69 -4.23
C GLU A 17 -8.43 3.92 -4.80
N GLU A 18 -9.13 4.49 -5.80
CA GLU A 18 -10.15 3.77 -6.57
C GLU A 18 -9.53 2.58 -7.33
N ILE A 19 -8.45 2.81 -8.09
CA ILE A 19 -7.72 1.74 -8.81
C ILE A 19 -7.21 0.67 -7.84
N ALA A 20 -6.70 1.07 -6.68
CA ALA A 20 -6.21 0.14 -5.67
C ALA A 20 -7.33 -0.75 -5.13
N ARG A 21 -8.51 -0.16 -4.86
CA ARG A 21 -9.70 -0.87 -4.40
C ARG A 21 -10.16 -1.92 -5.41
N GLU A 22 -10.16 -1.58 -6.71
CA GLU A 22 -10.50 -2.53 -7.78
C GLU A 22 -9.53 -3.72 -7.85
N LYS A 23 -8.26 -3.51 -7.47
CA LYS A 23 -7.21 -4.54 -7.44
C LYS A 23 -7.09 -5.24 -6.08
N GLU A 24 -7.97 -4.93 -5.13
CA GLU A 24 -7.92 -5.45 -3.76
C GLU A 24 -6.57 -5.21 -3.08
N ILE A 25 -5.98 -4.03 -3.32
CA ILE A 25 -4.73 -3.56 -2.71
C ILE A 25 -5.08 -2.49 -1.68
N ALA A 26 -4.61 -2.66 -0.46
CA ALA A 26 -4.75 -1.63 0.57
C ALA A 26 -3.74 -0.51 0.29
N PHE A 27 -4.24 0.64 -0.13
CA PHE A 27 -3.45 1.78 -0.57
C PHE A 27 -4.09 3.07 -0.08
N VAL A 28 -3.28 3.99 0.44
CA VAL A 28 -3.72 5.33 0.88
C VAL A 28 -2.67 6.36 0.49
N GLN A 29 -3.09 7.49 -0.07
CA GLN A 29 -2.20 8.61 -0.36
C GLN A 29 -2.05 9.54 0.85
N LEU A 30 -0.84 10.01 1.08
CA LEU A 30 -0.46 10.92 2.16
C LEU A 30 0.31 12.13 1.58
N ASP A 31 0.57 13.15 2.40
CA ASP A 31 1.19 14.42 1.97
C ASP A 31 2.73 14.41 1.90
N GLY A 32 3.34 13.22 1.95
CA GLY A 32 4.79 13.04 1.93
C GLY A 32 5.37 12.71 0.55
N ASN A 33 6.62 12.25 0.55
CA ASN A 33 7.39 11.96 -0.67
C ASN A 33 8.07 10.59 -0.66
N ILE A 34 7.88 9.78 0.39
CA ILE A 34 8.37 8.40 0.47
C ILE A 34 7.19 7.44 0.39
N GLY A 35 7.18 6.56 -0.59
CA GLY A 35 6.18 5.49 -0.67
C GLY A 35 6.60 4.28 0.14
N VAL A 36 5.71 3.72 0.96
CA VAL A 36 5.98 2.50 1.73
C VAL A 36 5.23 1.33 1.13
N ILE A 37 5.94 0.24 0.88
CA ILE A 37 5.37 -1.07 0.56
C ILE A 37 5.77 -2.03 1.69
N ALA A 38 4.78 -2.60 2.38
CA ALA A 38 5.02 -3.60 3.41
C ALA A 38 3.95 -4.69 3.39
N ASN A 39 4.18 -5.78 4.14
CA ASN A 39 3.22 -6.87 4.28
C ASN A 39 2.63 -6.91 5.71
N GLY A 40 1.37 -6.54 5.82
CA GLY A 40 0.58 -6.42 7.04
C GLY A 40 0.43 -4.97 7.49
N ALA A 41 -0.82 -4.52 7.63
CA ALA A 41 -1.15 -3.14 8.00
C ALA A 41 -0.40 -2.61 9.23
N GLY A 42 -0.21 -3.43 10.27
CA GLY A 42 0.56 -3.05 11.46
C GLY A 42 2.03 -2.76 11.16
N LEU A 43 2.67 -3.57 10.32
CA LEU A 43 4.05 -3.36 9.89
C LEU A 43 4.15 -2.13 8.98
N THR A 44 3.18 -1.93 8.09
CA THR A 44 3.13 -0.75 7.22
C THR A 44 3.01 0.53 8.06
N MET A 45 2.07 0.58 9.01
CA MET A 45 1.92 1.73 9.92
C MET A 45 3.17 1.98 10.75
N ALA A 46 3.75 0.94 11.36
CA ALA A 46 5.01 1.09 12.10
C ALA A 46 6.16 1.62 11.23
N THR A 47 6.18 1.26 9.94
CA THR A 47 7.17 1.78 8.99
C THR A 47 6.95 3.27 8.70
N LEU A 48 5.69 3.72 8.56
CA LEU A 48 5.37 5.14 8.44
C LEU A 48 5.77 5.92 9.71
N ASP A 49 5.52 5.35 10.89
CA ASP A 49 5.86 5.96 12.18
C ASP A 49 7.38 6.13 12.31
N VAL A 50 8.16 5.07 12.03
CA VAL A 50 9.63 5.12 12.03
C VAL A 50 10.15 6.15 11.03
N LEU A 51 9.61 6.18 9.80
CA LEU A 51 10.00 7.20 8.83
C LEU A 51 9.76 8.61 9.37
N SER A 52 8.60 8.85 9.97
CA SER A 52 8.23 10.17 10.51
C SER A 52 9.12 10.58 11.69
N GLU A 53 9.38 9.64 12.61
CA GLU A 53 10.26 9.85 13.77
C GLU A 53 11.68 10.27 13.37
N PHE A 54 12.20 9.72 12.27
CA PHE A 54 13.53 10.05 11.74
C PHE A 54 13.51 11.15 10.65
N GLY A 55 12.43 11.95 10.57
CA GLY A 55 12.35 13.14 9.70
C GLY A 55 12.03 12.85 8.22
N GLY A 56 11.71 11.60 7.89
CA GLY A 56 11.11 11.23 6.61
C GLY A 56 9.66 11.72 6.51
N ARG A 57 9.15 11.84 5.28
CA ARG A 57 7.77 12.23 5.01
C ARG A 57 7.05 11.10 4.26
N PRO A 58 6.28 10.24 4.93
CA PRO A 58 5.55 9.19 4.26
C PRO A 58 4.47 9.76 3.34
N GLY A 59 4.49 9.36 2.07
CA GLY A 59 3.60 9.84 1.00
C GLY A 59 2.63 8.80 0.48
N VAL A 60 2.90 7.51 0.71
CA VAL A 60 2.00 6.43 0.32
C VAL A 60 2.08 5.32 1.36
N PHE A 61 0.91 4.88 1.82
CA PHE A 61 0.73 3.59 2.50
C PHE A 61 0.35 2.55 1.44
N LEU A 62 1.08 1.43 1.38
CA LEU A 62 0.69 0.27 0.58
C LEU A 62 0.93 -1.01 1.39
N ASP A 63 -0.13 -1.77 1.64
CA ASP A 63 -0.08 -3.09 2.27
C ASP A 63 -0.37 -4.19 1.24
N LEU A 64 0.60 -5.07 1.03
CA LEU A 64 0.50 -6.26 0.17
C LEU A 64 -0.35 -7.38 0.82
N GLY A 65 -0.56 -7.31 2.13
CA GLY A 65 -1.04 -8.41 2.94
C GLY A 65 -0.07 -9.59 2.94
N GLY A 66 -0.53 -10.75 3.39
CA GLY A 66 0.25 -11.99 3.36
C GLY A 66 0.29 -12.68 2.00
N THR A 67 0.15 -11.95 0.88
CA THR A 67 0.10 -12.55 -0.46
C THR A 67 1.48 -13.05 -0.89
N ASP A 68 1.49 -14.12 -1.68
CA ASP A 68 2.64 -14.67 -2.41
C ASP A 68 2.41 -14.69 -3.93
N ASP A 69 1.38 -13.97 -4.42
CA ASP A 69 1.06 -13.88 -5.84
C ASP A 69 1.93 -12.81 -6.54
N PRO A 70 2.82 -13.19 -7.49
CA PRO A 70 3.66 -12.26 -8.23
C PRO A 70 2.88 -11.19 -9.01
N LYS A 71 1.66 -11.51 -9.46
CA LYS A 71 0.81 -10.54 -10.19
C LYS A 71 0.37 -9.42 -9.26
N LYS A 72 -0.07 -9.76 -8.04
CA LYS A 72 -0.48 -8.78 -7.04
C LYS A 72 0.68 -7.89 -6.61
N VAL A 73 1.88 -8.47 -6.46
CA VAL A 73 3.12 -7.71 -6.21
C VAL A 73 3.39 -6.75 -7.36
N THR A 74 3.36 -7.22 -8.60
CA THR A 74 3.58 -6.38 -9.80
C THR A 74 2.61 -5.19 -9.83
N GLU A 75 1.33 -5.45 -9.58
CA GLU A 75 0.29 -4.41 -9.58
C GLU A 75 0.51 -3.36 -8.48
N ALA A 76 0.96 -3.78 -7.30
CA ALA A 76 1.33 -2.87 -6.23
C ALA A 76 2.51 -1.95 -6.62
N PHE A 77 3.54 -2.49 -7.27
CA PHE A 77 4.66 -1.69 -7.76
C PHE A 77 4.24 -0.71 -8.86
N LEU A 78 3.37 -1.12 -9.79
CA LEU A 78 2.81 -0.25 -10.82
C LEU A 78 2.01 0.90 -10.22
N LEU A 79 1.17 0.61 -9.22
CA LEU A 79 0.39 1.62 -8.50
C LEU A 79 1.29 2.59 -7.73
N MET A 80 2.31 2.06 -7.04
CA MET A 80 3.32 2.88 -6.34
C MET A 80 4.06 3.82 -7.31
N ALA A 81 4.43 3.33 -8.50
CA ALA A 81 5.07 4.16 -9.52
C ALA A 81 4.15 5.30 -10.01
N GLN A 82 2.84 5.04 -10.15
CA GLN A 82 1.85 6.06 -10.53
C GLN A 82 1.66 7.14 -9.47
N ALA A 83 1.85 6.80 -8.19
CA ALA A 83 1.86 7.77 -7.09
C ALA A 83 3.10 8.69 -7.09
N LYS A 84 4.11 8.37 -7.92
CA LYS A 84 5.33 9.18 -8.16
C LYS A 84 6.05 9.63 -6.87
N PRO A 85 6.29 8.73 -5.89
CA PRO A 85 7.11 9.10 -4.74
C PRO A 85 8.54 9.40 -5.18
N ARG A 86 9.27 10.18 -4.37
CA ARG A 86 10.69 10.46 -4.58
C ARG A 86 11.56 9.24 -4.26
N ALA A 87 11.12 8.40 -3.33
CA ALA A 87 11.77 7.15 -2.94
C ALA A 87 10.71 6.11 -2.53
N VAL A 88 11.03 4.83 -2.70
CA VAL A 88 10.19 3.72 -2.21
C VAL A 88 10.96 2.99 -1.12
N PHE A 89 10.32 2.78 0.03
CA PHE A 89 10.82 1.94 1.11
C PHE A 89 10.00 0.65 1.16
N LEU A 90 10.64 -0.45 0.76
CA LEU A 90 10.09 -1.80 0.83
C LEU A 90 10.50 -2.46 2.16
N ASN A 91 9.53 -2.78 3.01
CA ASN A 91 9.75 -3.42 4.31
C ASN A 91 8.92 -4.71 4.42
N ILE A 92 9.55 -5.86 4.15
CA ILE A 92 8.88 -7.16 4.12
C ILE A 92 9.42 -8.05 5.23
N PHE A 93 8.51 -8.57 6.06
CA PHE A 93 8.82 -9.59 7.04
C PHE A 93 8.41 -10.96 6.50
N GLY A 94 9.39 -11.85 6.29
CA GLY A 94 9.17 -13.19 5.76
C GLY A 94 8.32 -14.07 6.69
N GLY A 95 7.51 -14.94 6.09
CA GLY A 95 6.62 -15.84 6.82
C GLY A 95 5.73 -16.61 5.84
N VAL A 96 4.46 -16.21 5.76
CA VAL A 96 3.53 -16.70 4.70
C VAL A 96 3.97 -16.16 3.34
N THR A 97 4.28 -14.87 3.27
CA THR A 97 4.88 -14.26 2.08
C THR A 97 6.31 -14.76 1.93
N ARG A 98 6.61 -15.41 0.80
CA ARG A 98 7.98 -15.78 0.48
C ARG A 98 8.75 -14.57 -0.02
N CYS A 99 9.95 -14.35 0.51
CA CYS A 99 10.76 -13.19 0.13
C CYS A 99 11.18 -13.20 -1.34
N ASP A 100 11.31 -14.38 -1.97
CA ASP A 100 11.66 -14.53 -3.39
C ASP A 100 10.54 -14.13 -4.35
N THR A 101 9.28 -14.09 -3.90
CA THR A 101 8.19 -13.54 -4.70
C THR A 101 8.31 -12.02 -4.85
N VAL A 102 8.88 -11.34 -3.85
CA VAL A 102 8.95 -9.87 -3.80
C VAL A 102 10.28 -9.32 -4.29
N ALA A 103 11.37 -10.10 -4.17
CA ALA A 103 12.74 -9.73 -4.59
C ALA A 103 12.94 -9.81 -6.11
#